data_AF-A0A1H1Q3R1-F1
#
_entry.id   AF-A0A1H1Q3R1-F1
#
_cell.length_a   1.000
_cell.length_b   1.000
_cell.length_c   1.000
_cell.angle_alpha   90.00
_cell.angle_beta   90.00
_cell.angle_gamma   90.00
#
_symmetry.space_group_name_H-M   'P 1'
#
loop_
_entity.id
_entity.type
_entity.pdbx_description
1 polymer ?
#
loop_
_entity_poly.entity_id
_entity_poly.type
_entity_poly.pdbx_seq_one_letter_code
_entity_poly.pdbx_strand_id
1 'polypeptide(L)'
;MKRKFHAILAALFLPATAFAFTIDLNVENEGVDVKGTTGYISNVATITLINEGDQAARCEVYFENGPERPPRKRLTVEAGEKLTVTQAFEREINRVRSRVACTPEQ
;
A
#
# COMPACT_ATOMS: atom_id res chain seq x y z
N MET A 1 10.51 -30.18 -36.02
CA MET A 1 9.71 -29.03 -35.52
C MET A 1 8.75 -29.36 -34.36
N LYS A 2 8.31 -30.62 -34.14
CA LYS A 2 7.30 -30.98 -33.11
C LYS A 2 7.77 -30.89 -31.64
N ARG A 3 9.08 -31.03 -31.37
CA ARG A 3 9.65 -30.98 -29.99
C ARG A 3 9.65 -29.58 -29.36
N LYS A 4 9.76 -28.51 -30.17
CA LYS A 4 9.77 -27.12 -29.67
C LYS A 4 8.39 -26.62 -29.23
N PHE A 5 7.32 -27.21 -29.76
CA PHE A 5 5.94 -26.84 -29.43
C PHE A 5 5.52 -27.29 -28.01
N HIS A 6 6.05 -28.42 -27.54
CA HIS A 6 5.72 -28.97 -26.21
C HIS A 6 6.36 -28.16 -25.06
N ALA A 7 7.51 -27.54 -25.30
CA ALA A 7 8.18 -26.70 -24.30
C ALA A 7 7.46 -25.36 -24.07
N ILE A 8 6.81 -24.81 -25.10
CA ILE A 8 6.06 -23.54 -25.00
C ILE A 8 4.74 -23.76 -24.24
N LEU A 9 4.10 -24.91 -24.43
CA LEU A 9 2.84 -25.23 -23.76
C LEU A 9 3.03 -25.45 -22.24
N ALA A 10 4.20 -25.94 -21.81
CA ALA A 10 4.51 -26.13 -20.39
C ALA A 10 4.73 -24.81 -19.63
N ALA A 11 5.21 -23.76 -20.31
CA ALA A 11 5.44 -22.45 -19.69
C ALA A 11 4.14 -21.68 -19.34
N LEU A 12 3.01 -22.05 -19.94
CA LEU A 12 1.69 -21.46 -19.65
C LEU A 12 1.05 -21.96 -18.35
N PHE A 13 1.61 -23.01 -17.73
CA PHE A 13 1.10 -23.60 -16.48
C PHE A 13 1.90 -23.17 -15.25
N LEU A 14 2.79 -22.18 -15.34
CA LEU A 14 3.44 -21.61 -14.18
C LEU A 14 2.38 -20.93 -13.30
N PRO A 15 2.11 -21.42 -12.07
CA PRO A 15 1.17 -20.77 -11.18
C PRO A 15 1.70 -19.37 -10.87
N ALA A 16 0.93 -18.34 -11.24
CA ALA A 16 1.20 -16.99 -10.80
C ALA A 16 1.04 -16.96 -9.28
N THR A 17 2.14 -16.86 -8.54
CA THR A 17 2.11 -16.70 -7.09
C THR A 17 1.56 -15.32 -6.79
N ALA A 18 0.26 -15.24 -6.52
CA ALA A 18 -0.35 -14.05 -5.95
C ALA A 18 0.09 -13.94 -4.48
N PHE A 19 0.98 -13.00 -4.18
CA PHE A 19 1.31 -12.65 -2.81
C PHE A 19 0.09 -11.96 -2.20
N ALA A 20 -0.69 -12.68 -1.40
CA ALA A 20 -1.76 -12.10 -0.61
C ALA A 20 -1.13 -11.36 0.58
N PHE A 21 -0.83 -10.07 0.40
CA PHE A 21 -0.34 -9.23 1.48
C PHE A 21 -1.44 -8.98 2.50
N THR A 22 -1.10 -9.04 3.79
CA THR A 22 -2.04 -8.79 4.90
C THR A 22 -2.63 -7.38 4.85
N ILE A 23 -1.88 -6.40 4.36
CA ILE A 23 -2.35 -5.04 4.13
C ILE A 23 -2.32 -4.77 2.63
N ASP A 24 -3.51 -4.51 2.08
CA ASP A 24 -3.76 -4.13 0.70
C ASP A 24 -3.69 -2.60 0.60
N LEU A 25 -2.62 -2.07 0.02
CA LEU A 25 -2.36 -0.63 -0.03
C LEU A 25 -2.59 -0.09 -1.44
N ASN A 26 -3.54 0.83 -1.57
CA ASN A 26 -3.69 1.66 -2.76
C ASN A 26 -3.16 3.07 -2.49
N VAL A 27 -2.20 3.52 -3.30
CA VAL A 27 -1.68 4.90 -3.25
C VAL A 27 -2.15 5.63 -4.50
N GLU A 28 -2.93 6.68 -4.29
CA GLU A 28 -3.48 7.55 -5.32
C GLU A 28 -2.75 8.90 -5.23
N ASN A 29 -1.93 9.19 -6.25
CA ASN A 29 -1.16 10.42 -6.33
C ASN A 29 -1.75 11.35 -7.39
N GLU A 30 -2.00 12.60 -7.03
CA GLU A 30 -2.37 13.66 -7.97
C GLU A 30 -1.22 14.68 -8.02
N GLY A 31 -0.39 14.65 -9.06
CA GLY A 31 0.68 15.66 -9.22
C GLY A 31 1.82 15.62 -8.19
N VAL A 32 1.95 14.52 -7.43
CA VAL A 32 3.04 14.26 -6.49
C VAL A 32 3.60 12.84 -6.70
N ASP A 33 4.79 12.54 -6.17
CA ASP A 33 5.38 11.20 -6.23
C ASP A 33 5.58 10.65 -4.81
N VAL A 34 4.51 10.09 -4.25
CA VAL A 34 4.54 9.45 -2.93
C VAL A 34 4.43 7.94 -3.10
N LYS A 35 5.37 7.19 -2.51
CA LYS A 35 5.33 5.72 -2.44
C LYS A 35 4.99 5.27 -1.03
N GLY A 36 4.38 4.10 -0.94
CA GLY A 36 3.97 3.52 0.33
C GLY A 36 4.45 2.09 0.52
N THR A 37 4.84 1.74 1.73
CA THR A 37 5.12 0.37 2.16
C THR A 37 4.32 0.04 3.41
N THR A 38 3.97 -1.23 3.58
CA THR A 38 3.12 -1.69 4.69
C THR A 38 3.89 -2.56 5.67
N GLY A 39 3.40 -2.59 6.90
CA GLY A 39 3.89 -3.48 7.95
C GLY A 39 2.81 -3.68 9.01
N TYR A 40 2.92 -4.72 9.81
CA TYR A 40 2.04 -4.92 10.96
C TYR A 40 2.74 -5.70 12.07
N ILE A 41 2.30 -5.47 13.29
CA ILE A 41 2.68 -6.26 14.48
C ILE A 41 1.40 -6.47 15.29
N SER A 42 0.96 -7.73 15.44
CA SER A 42 -0.30 -8.07 16.09
C SER A 42 -1.50 -7.30 15.48
N ASN A 43 -2.26 -6.57 16.27
CA ASN A 43 -3.41 -5.74 15.87
C ASN A 43 -3.03 -4.32 15.41
N VAL A 44 -1.75 -4.05 15.15
CA VAL A 44 -1.26 -2.73 14.76
C VAL A 44 -0.75 -2.74 13.33
N ALA A 45 -1.37 -1.94 12.46
CA ALA A 45 -0.96 -1.72 11.08
C ALA A 45 -0.09 -0.47 10.95
N THR A 46 0.87 -0.49 10.04
CA THR A 46 1.72 0.65 9.70
C THR A 46 1.77 0.84 8.19
N ILE A 47 1.73 2.10 7.74
CA ILE A 47 2.06 2.51 6.39
C ILE A 47 3.21 3.50 6.49
N THR A 48 4.31 3.22 5.81
CA THR A 48 5.42 4.17 5.67
C THR A 48 5.34 4.82 4.31
N LEU A 49 5.17 6.13 4.28
CA LEU A 49 5.14 6.96 3.08
C LEU A 49 6.52 7.57 2.86
N ILE A 50 6.93 7.64 1.61
CA ILE A 50 8.12 8.38 1.17
C ILE A 50 7.72 9.27 0.00
N ASN A 51 8.01 10.57 0.11
CA ASN A 51 7.81 11.51 -0.98
C ASN A 51 9.12 11.63 -1.76
N GLU A 52 9.15 11.08 -2.97
CA GLU A 52 10.29 11.13 -3.87
C GLU A 52 10.23 12.35 -4.82
N GLY A 53 9.18 13.16 -4.70
CA GLY A 53 9.03 14.43 -5.42
C GLY A 53 9.82 15.59 -4.81
N ASP A 54 9.66 16.76 -5.42
CA ASP A 54 10.35 18.01 -5.10
C ASP A 54 9.47 19.03 -4.36
N GLN A 55 8.23 18.67 -4.05
CA GLN A 55 7.25 19.51 -3.34
C GLN A 55 6.55 18.73 -2.23
N ALA A 56 6.09 19.44 -1.20
CA ALA A 56 5.33 18.84 -0.10
C ALA A 56 4.00 18.24 -0.59
N ALA A 57 3.63 17.10 -0.01
CA ALA A 57 2.43 16.37 -0.34
C ALA A 57 1.49 16.29 0.88
N ARG A 58 0.24 16.73 0.70
CA ARG A 58 -0.82 16.55 1.69
C ARG A 58 -1.49 15.21 1.45
N CYS A 59 -1.39 14.30 2.43
CA CYS A 59 -1.90 12.94 2.33
C CYS A 59 -3.03 12.65 3.32
N GLU A 60 -4.06 11.95 2.87
CA GLU A 60 -5.11 11.35 3.69
C GLU A 60 -4.99 9.82 3.67
N VAL A 61 -4.79 9.22 4.85
CA VAL A 61 -4.58 7.77 5.02
C VAL A 61 -5.80 7.15 5.67
N TYR A 62 -6.32 6.10 5.03
CA TYR A 62 -7.46 5.32 5.45
C TYR A 62 -7.02 3.90 5.81
N PHE A 63 -7.58 3.37 6.89
CA PHE A 63 -7.34 2.01 7.37
C PHE A 63 -8.68 1.33 7.60
N GLU A 64 -8.89 0.15 7.04
CA GLU A 64 -10.10 -0.64 7.25
C GLU A 64 -9.74 -2.10 7.57
N ASN A 65 -10.05 -2.58 8.78
CA ASN A 65 -9.91 -3.99 9.17
C ASN A 65 -11.29 -4.62 9.28
N GLY A 66 -11.78 -5.25 8.20
CA GLY A 66 -13.13 -5.80 8.15
C GLY A 66 -14.21 -4.73 8.42
N PRO A 67 -14.99 -4.82 9.52
CA PRO A 67 -15.97 -3.80 9.88
C PRO A 67 -15.38 -2.57 10.60
N GLU A 68 -14.13 -2.62 11.07
CA GLU A 68 -13.50 -1.51 11.79
C GLU A 68 -13.01 -0.43 10.80
N ARG A 69 -13.55 0.79 10.92
CA ARG A 69 -13.24 1.95 10.08
C ARG A 69 -12.85 3.16 10.94
N PRO A 70 -11.63 3.19 11.51
CA PRO A 70 -11.15 4.34 12.26
C PRO A 70 -11.14 5.62 11.41
N PRO A 71 -11.13 6.81 12.04
CA PRO A 71 -11.01 8.07 11.33
C PRO A 71 -9.75 8.13 10.47
N ARG A 72 -9.88 8.73 9.28
CA ARG A 72 -8.73 8.98 8.39
C ARG A 72 -7.68 9.85 9.07
N LYS A 73 -6.41 9.59 8.75
CA LYS A 73 -5.27 10.35 9.25
C LYS A 73 -4.81 11.33 8.19
N ARG A 74 -4.68 12.59 8.55
CA ARG A 74 -4.20 13.67 7.69
C ARG A 74 -2.80 14.04 8.09
N LEU A 75 -1.91 14.15 7.12
CA LEU A 75 -0.51 14.49 7.33
C LEU A 75 0.07 15.16 6.09
N THR A 76 1.13 15.89 6.29
CA THR A 76 2.01 16.38 5.24
C THR A 76 3.24 15.46 5.19
N VAL A 77 3.72 15.16 3.99
CA VAL A 77 5.01 14.53 3.74
C VAL A 77 5.84 15.51 2.92
N GLU A 78 6.85 16.11 3.54
CA GLU A 78 7.77 17.04 2.89
C GLU A 78 8.54 16.36 1.76
N ALA A 79 9.10 17.14 0.83
CA ALA A 79 9.93 16.61 -0.26
C ALA A 79 11.14 15.83 0.29
N GLY A 80 11.31 14.59 -0.16
CA GLY A 80 12.35 13.67 0.34
C GLY A 80 12.07 13.09 1.74
N GLU A 81 10.97 13.44 2.39
CA GLU A 81 10.64 12.93 3.72
C GLU A 81 10.13 11.49 3.66
N LYS A 82 10.47 10.73 4.70
CA LYS A 82 9.91 9.42 4.99
C LYS A 82 9.17 9.46 6.33
N LEU A 83 7.87 9.20 6.31
CA LEU A 83 6.99 9.29 7.48
C LEU A 83 6.18 8.00 7.67
N THR A 84 6.06 7.53 8.91
CA THR A 84 5.29 6.32 9.24
C THR A 84 4.00 6.67 9.96
N VAL A 85 2.90 6.07 9.50
CA VAL A 85 1.56 6.23 10.04
C VAL A 85 1.09 4.89 10.59
N THR A 86 0.63 4.88 11.84
CA THR A 86 0.25 3.65 12.55
C THR A 86 -1.24 3.65 12.91
N GLN A 87 -1.92 2.51 12.82
CA GLN A 87 -3.30 2.33 13.28
C GLN A 87 -3.40 1.05 14.11
N ALA A 88 -3.83 1.17 15.37
CA ALA A 88 -4.21 0.03 16.19
C ALA A 88 -5.69 -0.29 15.97
N PHE A 89 -6.03 -1.57 15.85
CA PHE A 89 -7.40 -2.06 15.78
C PHE A 89 -7.79 -2.74 17.08
N GLU A 90 -9.08 -2.84 17.38
CA GLU A 90 -9.54 -3.62 18.55
C GLU A 90 -9.41 -5.12 18.29
N ARG A 91 -9.52 -5.55 17.03
CA ARG A 91 -9.41 -6.94 16.62
C ARG A 91 -8.07 -7.24 15.96
N GLU A 92 -7.71 -8.51 15.94
CA GLU A 92 -6.56 -8.99 15.20
C GLU A 92 -6.66 -8.68 13.69
N ILE A 93 -5.52 -8.41 13.08
CA ILE A 93 -5.43 -8.10 11.65
C ILE A 93 -5.46 -9.41 10.84
N ASN A 94 -6.55 -9.62 10.11
CA ASN A 94 -6.63 -10.69 9.10
C ASN A 94 -6.36 -10.14 7.69
N ARG A 95 -6.99 -9.01 7.36
CA ARG A 95 -6.77 -8.26 6.13
C ARG A 95 -7.14 -6.80 6.35
N VAL A 96 -6.19 -5.91 6.13
CA VAL A 96 -6.43 -4.46 6.14
C VAL A 96 -6.54 -3.98 4.70
N ARG A 97 -7.57 -3.18 4.41
CA ARG A 97 -7.64 -2.39 3.19
C ARG A 97 -7.23 -0.96 3.53
N SER A 98 -6.23 -0.46 2.84
CA SER A 98 -5.68 0.85 3.07
C SER A 98 -5.69 1.66 1.78
N ARG A 99 -6.07 2.92 1.90
CA ARG A 99 -6.01 3.89 0.82
C ARG A 99 -5.24 5.11 1.29
N VAL A 100 -4.41 5.64 0.41
CA VAL A 100 -3.66 6.87 0.63
C VAL A 100 -3.95 7.76 -0.56
N ALA A 101 -4.54 8.93 -0.31
CA ALA A 101 -4.75 9.94 -1.34
C ALA A 101 -3.82 11.12 -1.04
N CYS A 102 -2.93 11.44 -1.98
CA CYS A 102 -1.97 12.52 -1.84
C CYS A 102 -2.13 13.54 -2.96
N THR A 103 -2.11 14.82 -2.60
CA THR A 103 -2.14 15.97 -3.51
C THR A 103 -1.03 16.95 -3.15
N PRO A 104 -0.70 17.93 -4.02
CA PRO A 104 0.21 19.01 -3.66
C PRO A 104 -0.29 19.73 -2.40
N GLU A 105 0.62 20.10 -1.51
CA GLU A 105 0.28 21.05 -0.48
C GLU A 105 0.12 22.45 -1.08
N GLN A 106 -0.98 23.12 -0.73
CA GLN A 106 -1.34 24.43 -1.24
C GLN A 106 -0.62 25.55 -0.50
#